data_AF-A0A249E141-F1
#
_entry.id   AF-A0A249E141-F1
#
_cell.length_a   1.000
_cell.length_b   1.000
_cell.length_c   1.000
_cell.angle_alpha   90.00
_cell.angle_beta   90.00
_cell.angle_gamma   90.00
#
_symmetry.space_group_name_H-M   'P 1'
#
loop_
_entity.id
_entity.type
_entity.pdbx_description
1 polymer ?
#
loop_
_entity_poly.entity_id
_entity_poly.type
_entity_poly.pdbx_seq_one_letter_code
_entity_poly.pdbx_strand_id
1 'polypeptide(L)'
;MFIELYNRIDGKLHFWQTWDNEQKTKLIIPYGIVGIKGKYDEFDVSPQLYEDIGNKIEQLTQEGYRPIDIDDHAILIVEYNVTDDFGPSEDLEKRHKLQDLLGEILGWTGLGNCDGGSVGAGTMEVCCYVVDFDIAKKVIEEELKNTEFEDYTRIYNESEDSEDEEFK
;
A
#
# COMPACT_ATOMS: atom_id res chain seq x y z
N MET A 1 3.48 -10.26 13.22
CA MET A 1 2.63 -9.18 13.76
C MET A 1 2.57 -8.09 12.70
N PHE A 2 1.40 -7.50 12.42
CA PHE A 2 1.30 -6.36 11.50
C PHE A 2 0.80 -5.13 12.24
N ILE A 3 1.56 -4.04 12.18
CA ILE A 3 1.26 -2.74 12.81
C ILE A 3 1.85 -1.67 11.91
N GLU A 4 1.08 -0.60 11.68
CA GLU A 4 1.50 0.60 10.96
C GLU A 4 1.22 1.82 11.81
N LEU A 5 2.20 2.73 11.87
CA LEU A 5 2.13 3.96 12.64
C LEU A 5 2.71 5.12 11.85
N TYR A 6 2.08 6.27 11.98
CA TYR A 6 2.37 7.47 11.22
C TYR A 6 2.54 8.69 12.13
N ASN A 7 3.42 9.61 11.75
CA ASN A 7 3.57 10.89 12.45
C ASN A 7 3.99 11.99 11.46
N ARG A 8 3.52 13.22 11.66
CA ARG A 8 3.97 14.38 10.88
C ARG A 8 5.11 15.07 11.60
N ILE A 9 6.31 15.01 11.02
CA ILE A 9 7.54 15.61 11.55
C ILE A 9 8.07 16.58 10.49
N ASP A 10 8.27 17.85 10.86
CA ASP A 10 8.73 18.91 9.97
C ASP A 10 7.95 19.01 8.64
N GLY A 11 6.63 18.81 8.72
CA GLY A 11 5.72 18.87 7.57
C GLY A 11 5.73 17.63 6.67
N LYS A 12 6.52 16.60 6.99
CA LYS A 12 6.58 15.33 6.24
C LYS A 12 5.87 14.23 7.03
N LEU A 13 5.16 13.36 6.33
CA LEU A 13 4.60 12.16 6.93
C LEU A 13 5.69 11.09 7.04
N HIS A 14 5.93 10.62 8.26
CA HIS A 14 6.85 9.55 8.56
C HIS A 14 6.07 8.30 8.92
N PHE A 15 6.62 7.13 8.61
CA PHE A 15 6.04 5.85 8.94
C PHE A 15 7.02 4.99 9.74
N TRP A 16 6.44 4.11 10.53
CA TRP A 16 7.09 2.97 11.17
C TRP A 16 6.08 1.82 11.15
N GLN A 17 6.50 0.65 10.71
CA GLN A 17 5.61 -0.50 10.62
C GLN A 17 6.36 -1.81 10.84
N THR A 18 5.62 -2.89 11.03
CA THR A 18 6.17 -4.23 11.22
C THR A 18 5.36 -5.26 10.45
N TRP A 19 6.03 -6.30 9.97
CA TRP A 19 5.39 -7.54 9.51
C TRP A 19 6.27 -8.75 9.79
N ASP A 20 5.66 -9.93 9.89
CA ASP A 20 6.44 -11.17 9.86
C ASP A 20 6.77 -11.52 8.41
N ASN A 21 7.93 -12.12 8.17
CA ASN A 21 8.13 -12.82 6.90
C ASN A 21 7.14 -13.99 6.75
N GLU A 22 7.01 -14.52 5.53
CA GLU A 22 6.06 -15.60 5.22
C GLU A 22 6.17 -16.81 6.16
N GLN A 23 7.39 -17.16 6.56
CA GLN A 23 7.67 -18.30 7.44
C GLN A 23 7.44 -18.00 8.94
N LYS A 24 7.15 -16.74 9.29
CA LYS A 24 7.02 -16.24 10.67
C LYS A 24 8.24 -16.49 11.54
N THR A 25 9.42 -16.50 10.93
CA THR A 25 10.73 -16.68 11.57
C THR A 25 11.47 -15.36 11.75
N LYS A 26 11.13 -14.35 10.95
CA LYS A 26 11.71 -13.01 11.01
C LYS A 26 10.63 -11.96 11.18
N LEU A 27 10.91 -10.96 11.99
CA LEU A 27 10.15 -9.72 12.05
C LEU A 27 10.91 -8.65 11.27
N ILE A 28 10.25 -8.04 10.30
CA ILE A 28 10.78 -6.98 9.45
C ILE A 28 10.15 -5.67 9.88
N ILE A 29 10.97 -4.63 10.02
CA ILE A 29 10.55 -3.32 10.54
C ILE A 29 11.07 -2.22 9.63
N PRO A 30 10.35 -1.83 8.56
CA PRO A 30 10.73 -0.65 7.82
C PRO A 30 10.25 0.63 8.50
N TYR A 31 10.98 1.69 8.22
CA TYR A 31 10.68 3.03 8.71
C TYR A 31 11.29 4.07 7.79
N GLY A 32 10.68 5.25 7.76
CA GLY A 32 11.16 6.32 6.90
C GLY A 32 10.14 7.44 6.70
N ILE A 33 10.32 8.16 5.59
CA ILE A 33 9.39 9.17 5.11
C ILE A 33 8.47 8.47 4.11
N VAL A 34 7.16 8.71 4.24
CA VAL A 34 6.14 8.15 3.35
C VAL A 34 6.44 8.53 1.89
N GLY A 35 6.33 7.55 0.99
CA GLY A 35 6.65 7.71 -0.44
C GLY A 35 8.14 7.63 -0.78
N ILE A 36 9.01 7.38 0.21
CA ILE A 36 10.43 7.09 0.00
C ILE A 36 10.68 5.67 0.51
N LYS A 37 11.39 4.85 -0.28
CA LYS A 37 11.77 3.50 0.17
C LYS A 37 12.47 3.58 1.52
N GLY A 38 11.86 2.96 2.54
CA GLY A 38 12.32 3.02 3.91
C GLY A 38 13.65 2.31 4.13
N LYS A 39 14.27 2.62 5.27
CA LYS A 39 15.26 1.71 5.87
C LYS A 39 14.50 0.62 6.59
N TYR A 40 15.17 -0.48 6.91
CA TYR A 40 14.56 -1.53 7.71
C TYR A 40 15.56 -2.21 8.62
N ASP A 41 15.03 -2.71 9.73
CA ASP A 41 15.70 -3.66 10.61
C ASP A 41 15.00 -5.03 10.49
N GLU A 42 15.75 -6.11 10.72
CA GLU A 42 15.25 -7.49 10.68
C GLU A 42 15.74 -8.26 11.90
N PHE A 43 14.84 -9.00 12.55
CA PHE A 43 15.13 -9.73 13.78
C PHE A 43 14.57 -11.16 13.74
N ASP A 44 15.27 -12.11 14.37
CA ASP A 44 14.72 -13.45 14.63
C ASP A 44 13.56 -13.38 15.62
N VAL A 45 12.45 -14.00 15.24
CA VAL A 45 11.24 -14.02 16.08
C VAL A 45 11.49 -14.79 17.37
N SER A 46 11.20 -14.13 18.49
CA SER A 46 11.17 -14.75 19.82
C SER A 46 10.08 -14.10 20.67
N PRO A 47 9.62 -14.74 21.76
CA PRO A 47 8.67 -14.11 22.68
C PRO A 47 9.16 -12.77 23.24
N GLN A 48 10.45 -12.68 23.61
CA GLN A 48 11.04 -11.44 24.13
C GLN A 48 11.01 -10.32 23.08
N LEU A 49 11.25 -10.64 21.81
CA LEU A 49 11.17 -9.65 20.73
C LEU A 49 9.80 -8.99 20.69
N TYR A 50 8.71 -9.75 20.82
CA TYR A 50 7.36 -9.15 20.78
C TYR A 50 7.06 -8.24 21.98
N GLU A 51 7.60 -8.54 23.16
CA GLU A 51 7.54 -7.63 24.31
C GLU A 51 8.31 -6.34 24.05
N ASP A 52 9.52 -6.45 23.50
CA ASP A 52 10.37 -5.31 23.16
C ASP A 52 9.70 -4.41 22.10
N ILE A 53 9.00 -5.02 21.13
CA ILE A 53 8.22 -4.32 20.12
C ILE A 53 7.01 -3.62 20.72
N GLY A 54 6.30 -4.26 21.66
CA GLY A 54 5.23 -3.62 22.42
C GLY A 54 5.70 -2.34 23.13
N ASN A 55 6.83 -2.43 23.84
CA ASN A 55 7.44 -1.26 24.48
C ASN A 55 7.84 -0.18 23.46
N LYS A 56 8.34 -0.58 22.29
CA LYS A 56 8.70 0.35 21.22
C LYS A 56 7.47 1.08 20.66
N ILE A 57 6.36 0.39 20.48
CA ILE A 57 5.09 0.99 20.03
C ILE A 57 4.55 1.99 21.05
N GLU A 58 4.62 1.66 22.35
CA GLU A 58 4.26 2.60 23.41
C GLU A 58 5.13 3.86 23.37
N GLN A 59 6.45 3.69 23.19
CA GLN A 59 7.37 4.82 23.03
C GLN A 59 7.01 5.68 21.80
N LEU A 60 6.82 5.07 20.63
CA LEU A 60 6.44 5.78 19.40
C LEU A 60 5.12 6.52 19.57
N THR A 61 4.17 5.92 20.28
CA THR A 61 2.89 6.57 20.64
C THR A 61 3.11 7.79 21.53
N GLN A 62 4.03 7.74 22.49
CA GLN A 62 4.40 8.93 23.28
C GLN A 62 5.10 10.00 22.43
N GLU A 63 5.83 9.60 21.39
CA GLU A 63 6.47 10.49 20.40
C GLU A 63 5.50 11.04 19.34
N GLY A 64 4.22 10.67 19.40
CA GLY A 64 3.16 11.20 18.54
C GLY A 64 2.77 10.33 17.35
N TYR A 65 3.39 9.16 17.18
CA TYR A 65 3.00 8.21 16.14
C TYR A 65 1.62 7.59 16.44
N ARG A 66 0.75 7.49 15.43
CA ARG A 66 -0.60 6.93 15.56
C ARG A 66 -0.94 6.07 14.33
N PRO A 67 -1.79 5.05 14.47
CA PRO A 67 -2.42 4.45 13.30
C PRO A 67 -3.29 5.50 12.59
N ILE A 68 -3.47 5.34 11.28
CA ILE A 68 -4.50 6.04 10.50
C ILE A 68 -5.67 5.07 10.37
N ASP A 69 -6.91 5.54 10.60
CA ASP A 69 -8.09 4.69 10.47
C ASP A 69 -8.27 4.29 9.00
N ILE A 70 -8.80 3.11 8.72
CA ILE A 70 -9.04 2.66 7.36
C ILE A 70 -10.01 3.59 6.63
N ASP A 71 -10.98 4.18 7.35
CA ASP A 71 -11.93 5.16 6.82
C ASP A 71 -11.25 6.49 6.41
N ASP A 72 -10.06 6.77 6.93
CA ASP A 72 -9.24 7.94 6.57
C ASP A 72 -8.26 7.65 5.40
N HIS A 73 -8.22 6.41 4.89
CA HIS A 73 -7.42 6.08 3.71
C HIS A 73 -8.15 6.51 2.43
N ALA A 74 -7.39 7.01 1.46
CA ALA A 74 -7.89 7.15 0.11
C ALA A 74 -7.94 5.77 -0.58
N ILE A 75 -8.91 5.58 -1.46
CA ILE A 75 -9.06 4.35 -2.23
C ILE A 75 -8.45 4.60 -3.61
N LEU A 76 -7.21 4.14 -3.82
CA LEU A 76 -6.50 4.29 -5.08
C LEU A 76 -6.78 3.08 -5.97
N ILE A 77 -7.29 3.34 -7.17
CA ILE A 77 -7.54 2.33 -8.20
C ILE A 77 -6.52 2.48 -9.33
N VAL A 78 -5.88 1.38 -9.71
CA VAL A 78 -5.11 1.25 -10.95
C VAL A 78 -5.93 0.43 -11.94
N GLU A 79 -6.39 1.07 -13.02
CA GLU A 79 -7.33 0.49 -13.98
C GLU A 79 -6.66 0.23 -15.33
N TYR A 80 -7.03 -0.87 -15.98
CA TYR A 80 -6.66 -1.24 -17.35
C TYR A 80 -7.91 -1.59 -18.14
N ASN A 81 -7.92 -1.27 -19.43
CA ASN A 81 -8.92 -1.78 -20.35
C ASN A 81 -8.61 -3.23 -20.72
N VAL A 82 -9.60 -4.10 -20.64
CA VAL A 82 -9.51 -5.49 -21.13
C VAL A 82 -10.47 -5.69 -22.31
N THR A 83 -10.04 -6.47 -23.29
CA THR A 83 -10.83 -6.67 -24.53
C THR A 83 -11.95 -7.69 -24.40
N ASP A 84 -11.98 -8.47 -23.32
CA ASP A 84 -12.99 -9.49 -23.05
C ASP A 84 -13.57 -9.26 -21.64
N ASP A 85 -14.89 -9.31 -21.50
CA ASP A 85 -15.63 -8.96 -20.28
C ASP A 85 -15.27 -9.85 -19.06
N PHE A 86 -14.66 -11.01 -19.30
CA PHE A 86 -14.20 -11.92 -18.24
C PHE A 86 -12.68 -11.98 -18.08
N GLY A 87 -11.93 -11.31 -18.97
CA GLY A 87 -10.48 -11.38 -19.09
C GLY A 87 -9.96 -12.77 -19.52
N PRO A 88 -9.11 -12.90 -20.55
CA PRO A 88 -8.27 -14.10 -20.70
C PRO A 88 -7.48 -14.40 -19.41
N SER A 89 -7.00 -15.64 -19.26
CA SER A 89 -6.14 -16.05 -18.14
C SER A 89 -4.91 -15.17 -17.95
N GLU A 90 -4.47 -14.51 -19.03
CA GLU A 90 -3.36 -13.55 -19.05
C GLU A 90 -3.68 -12.28 -18.25
N ASP A 91 -4.91 -11.75 -18.32
CA ASP A 91 -5.33 -10.57 -17.54
C ASP A 91 -5.43 -10.93 -16.04
N LEU A 92 -5.89 -12.14 -15.73
CA LEU A 92 -5.90 -12.63 -14.35
C LEU A 92 -4.48 -12.76 -13.79
N GLU A 93 -3.54 -13.29 -14.58
CA GLU A 93 -2.14 -13.39 -14.19
C GLU A 93 -1.49 -12.01 -14.03
N LYS A 94 -1.75 -11.08 -14.96
CA LYS A 94 -1.29 -9.69 -14.89
C LYS A 94 -1.80 -9.01 -13.61
N ARG A 95 -3.08 -9.19 -13.28
CA ARG A 95 -3.67 -8.66 -12.04
C ARG A 95 -2.93 -9.16 -10.81
N HIS A 96 -2.69 -10.47 -10.71
CA HIS A 96 -1.98 -11.03 -9.55
C HIS A 96 -0.56 -10.50 -9.41
N LYS A 97 0.20 -10.42 -10.51
CA LYS A 97 1.55 -9.82 -10.47
C LYS A 97 1.53 -8.34 -10.09
N LEU A 98 0.54 -7.60 -10.59
CA LEU A 98 0.37 -6.20 -10.24
C LEU A 98 0.02 -6.03 -8.75
N GLN A 99 -0.85 -6.88 -8.20
CA GLN A 99 -1.18 -6.88 -6.77
C GLN A 99 0.07 -7.10 -5.91
N ASP A 100 0.89 -8.08 -6.25
CA ASP A 100 2.14 -8.37 -5.55
C ASP A 100 3.10 -7.17 -5.63
N LEU A 101 3.26 -6.59 -6.83
CA LEU A 101 4.11 -5.42 -7.06
C LEU A 101 3.63 -4.20 -6.24
N LEU A 102 2.33 -3.89 -6.27
CA LEU A 102 1.78 -2.75 -5.53
C LEU A 102 1.87 -2.99 -4.02
N GLY A 103 1.65 -4.23 -3.55
CA GLY A 103 1.86 -4.61 -2.16
C GLY A 103 3.30 -4.32 -1.69
N GLU A 104 4.29 -4.71 -2.49
CA GLU A 104 5.70 -4.42 -2.21
C GLU A 104 6.00 -2.91 -2.23
N ILE A 105 5.55 -2.19 -3.25
CA ILE A 105 5.77 -0.74 -3.36
C ILE A 105 5.19 -0.02 -2.13
N LEU A 106 3.91 -0.26 -1.82
CA LEU A 106 3.21 0.43 -0.75
C LEU A 106 3.78 0.07 0.63
N GLY A 107 4.06 -1.22 0.86
CA GLY A 107 4.68 -1.70 2.08
C GLY A 107 6.06 -1.08 2.31
N TRP A 108 6.97 -1.09 1.33
CA TRP A 108 8.32 -0.55 1.53
C TRP A 108 8.40 0.98 1.58
N THR A 109 7.36 1.68 1.15
CA THR A 109 7.29 3.15 1.14
C THR A 109 6.36 3.72 2.22
N GLY A 110 5.71 2.85 3.00
CA GLY A 110 4.75 3.24 4.04
C GLY A 110 3.56 4.00 3.48
N LEU A 111 3.09 3.62 2.29
CA LEU A 111 1.97 4.28 1.63
C LEU A 111 0.63 3.59 1.88
N GLY A 112 0.62 2.42 2.53
CA GLY A 112 -0.57 1.63 2.84
C GLY A 112 -0.45 0.22 2.28
N ASN A 113 -1.56 -0.35 1.79
CA ASN A 113 -1.61 -1.74 1.35
C ASN A 113 -2.49 -1.95 0.11
N CYS A 114 -2.15 -2.97 -0.67
CA CYS A 114 -3.02 -3.49 -1.73
C CYS A 114 -4.18 -4.28 -1.10
N ASP A 115 -5.40 -4.07 -1.59
CA ASP A 115 -6.63 -4.74 -1.15
C ASP A 115 -7.37 -5.39 -2.32
N GLY A 116 -6.75 -6.36 -2.96
CA GLY A 116 -7.46 -7.12 -3.98
C GLY A 116 -7.54 -6.40 -5.33
N GLY A 117 -8.52 -6.80 -6.13
CA GLY A 117 -8.68 -6.31 -7.49
C GLY A 117 -9.75 -7.12 -8.21
N SER A 118 -10.29 -6.57 -9.28
CA SER A 118 -11.41 -7.14 -10.04
C SER A 118 -11.03 -7.27 -11.53
N VAL A 119 -11.75 -8.15 -12.23
CA VAL A 119 -11.79 -8.19 -13.69
C VAL A 119 -13.26 -8.34 -14.07
N GLY A 120 -13.76 -7.44 -14.90
CA GLY A 120 -15.17 -7.43 -15.28
C GLY A 120 -15.54 -6.19 -16.09
N ALA A 121 -16.65 -6.26 -16.84
CA ALA A 121 -17.22 -5.10 -17.54
C ALA A 121 -16.25 -4.34 -18.46
N GLY A 122 -15.26 -5.05 -19.03
CA GLY A 122 -14.24 -4.46 -19.89
C GLY A 122 -13.07 -3.80 -19.15
N THR A 123 -12.98 -3.91 -17.82
CA THR A 123 -11.83 -3.42 -17.02
C THR A 123 -11.17 -4.51 -16.18
N MET A 124 -9.89 -4.29 -15.90
CA MET A 124 -9.14 -4.95 -14.83
C MET A 124 -8.67 -3.87 -13.88
N GLU A 125 -8.91 -4.05 -12.59
CA GLU A 125 -8.59 -3.07 -11.55
C GLU A 125 -7.81 -3.72 -10.41
N VAL A 126 -6.89 -2.96 -9.82
CA VAL A 126 -6.26 -3.27 -8.53
C VAL A 126 -6.54 -2.14 -7.56
N CYS A 127 -7.07 -2.50 -6.40
CA CYS A 127 -7.49 -1.55 -5.36
C CYS A 127 -6.43 -1.48 -4.26
N CYS A 128 -6.14 -0.27 -3.79
CA CYS A 128 -5.20 -0.01 -2.72
C CYS A 128 -5.80 1.00 -1.73
N TYR A 129 -5.68 0.72 -0.43
CA TYR A 129 -5.91 1.74 0.61
C TYR A 129 -4.61 2.47 0.86
N VAL A 130 -4.61 3.78 0.65
CA VAL A 130 -3.40 4.59 0.76
C VAL A 130 -3.56 5.77 1.71
N VAL A 131 -2.50 6.06 2.48
CA VAL A 131 -2.52 7.13 3.51
C VAL A 131 -2.34 8.54 2.92
N ASP A 132 -1.89 8.63 1.68
CA ASP A 132 -1.73 9.88 0.93
C ASP A 132 -1.83 9.58 -0.58
N PHE A 133 -2.95 9.95 -1.20
CA PHE A 133 -3.24 9.62 -2.59
C PHE A 133 -2.23 10.21 -3.57
N ASP A 134 -1.90 11.48 -3.42
CA ASP A 134 -1.02 12.20 -4.35
C ASP A 134 0.40 11.61 -4.34
N ILE A 135 0.91 11.28 -3.15
CA ILE A 135 2.21 10.62 -3.02
C ILE A 135 2.15 9.20 -3.58
N ALA A 136 1.10 8.43 -3.25
CA ALA A 136 0.94 7.06 -3.74
C ALA A 136 0.88 6.99 -5.26
N LYS A 137 0.01 7.79 -5.87
CA LYS A 137 -0.11 7.89 -7.32
C LYS A 137 1.23 8.17 -7.98
N LYS A 138 1.95 9.19 -7.51
CA LYS A 138 3.26 9.56 -8.07
C LYS A 138 4.29 8.43 -7.96
N VAL A 139 4.35 7.74 -6.82
CA VAL A 139 5.29 6.63 -6.62
C VAL A 139 4.95 5.47 -7.53
N ILE A 140 3.67 5.10 -7.61
CA ILE A 140 3.19 4.03 -8.50
C ILE A 140 3.49 4.37 -9.96
N GLU A 141 3.15 5.57 -10.43
CA GLU A 141 3.42 6.00 -11.82
C GLU A 141 4.91 5.87 -12.18
N GLU A 142 5.82 6.24 -11.27
CA GLU A 142 7.27 6.10 -11.49
C GLU A 142 7.74 4.64 -11.47
N GLU A 143 7.22 3.79 -10.57
CA GLU A 143 7.61 2.38 -10.45
C GLU A 143 7.03 1.50 -11.57
N LEU A 144 5.86 1.82 -12.12
CA LEU A 144 5.28 1.09 -13.25
C LEU A 144 5.94 1.46 -14.60
N LYS A 145 6.68 2.57 -14.65
CA LYS A 145 7.30 3.06 -15.88
C LYS A 145 8.36 2.10 -16.43
N ASN A 146 8.34 1.83 -17.74
CA ASN A 146 9.17 0.84 -18.42
C ASN A 146 9.01 -0.59 -17.91
N THR A 147 7.86 -0.92 -17.30
CA THR A 147 7.50 -2.30 -16.90
C THR A 147 6.38 -2.84 -17.78
N GLU A 148 5.98 -4.10 -17.59
CA GLU A 148 4.80 -4.68 -18.25
C GLU A 148 3.46 -4.05 -17.82
N PHE A 149 3.49 -3.16 -16.83
CA PHE A 149 2.35 -2.48 -16.23
C PHE A 149 2.24 -1.00 -16.61
N GLU A 150 3.10 -0.49 -17.50
CA GLU A 150 3.08 0.93 -17.91
C GLU A 150 1.82 1.31 -18.72
N ASP A 151 1.10 0.33 -19.23
CA ASP A 151 -0.09 0.46 -20.09
C ASP A 151 -1.41 0.61 -19.33
N TYR A 152 -1.38 1.09 -18.08
CA TYR A 152 -2.59 1.40 -17.33
C TYR A 152 -3.42 2.48 -18.03
N THR A 153 -4.75 2.36 -17.95
CA THR A 153 -5.70 3.35 -18.47
C THR A 153 -5.67 4.62 -17.63
N ARG A 154 -5.75 4.46 -16.30
CA ARG A 154 -5.76 5.56 -15.33
C ARG A 154 -5.44 5.08 -13.92
N ILE A 155 -5.02 6.04 -13.09
CA ILE A 155 -4.91 5.92 -11.63
C ILE A 155 -5.73 7.03 -10.99
N TYR A 156 -6.74 6.66 -10.20
CA TYR A 156 -7.73 7.59 -9.64
C TYR A 156 -8.14 7.25 -8.21
N ASN A 157 -8.77 8.21 -7.53
CA ASN A 157 -9.29 8.06 -6.18
C ASN A 157 -10.80 7.72 -6.26
N GLU A 158 -11.19 6.49 -5.92
CA GLU A 158 -12.57 6.04 -6.03
C GLU A 158 -13.54 6.85 -5.16
N SER A 159 -13.08 7.29 -3.98
CA SER A 159 -13.88 8.07 -3.04
C SER A 159 -14.28 9.43 -3.62
N GLU A 160 -13.43 10.04 -4.44
CA GLU A 160 -13.69 11.35 -5.06
C GLU A 160 -14.45 11.20 -6.39
N ASP A 161 -14.18 10.16 -7.17
CA ASP A 161 -14.83 9.93 -8.47
C ASP A 161 -16.30 9.49 -8.33
N SER A 162 -16.70 8.93 -7.18
CA SER A 162 -18.10 8.53 -6.92
C SER A 162 -19.06 9.70 -6.64
N GLU A 163 -18.55 10.84 -6.17
CA GLU A 163 -19.37 12.03 -5.90
C GLU A 163 -19.82 12.75 -7.20
N ASP A 164 -19.09 12.55 -8.30
CA ASP A 164 -19.39 13.17 -9.61
C ASP A 164 -20.47 12.42 -10.42
N GLU A 165 -20.86 11.21 -10.01
CA GLU A 165 -21.92 10.42 -10.67
C GLU A 165 -23.32 10.66 -10.10
N GLU A 166 -23.47 11.21 -8.88
CA GLU A 166 -24.79 11.49 -8.28
C GLU A 166 -25.50 12.74 -8.85
N PHE A 167 -24.88 13.50 -9.77
CA PHE A 167 -25.44 14.73 -10.34
C PHE A 167 -25.59 14.74 -11.88
N LYS A 168 -25.77 13.59 -12.54
CA LYS A 168 -26.12 13.53 -13.97
C LYS A 168 -27.53 13.00 -14.26
#